data_AF-A0A074LUR1-F1
#
_entry.id   AF-A0A074LUR1-F1
#
_cell.length_a   1.000
_cell.length_b   1.000
_cell.length_c   1.000
_cell.angle_alpha   90.00
_cell.angle_beta   90.00
_cell.angle_gamma   90.00
#
_symmetry.space_group_name_H-M   'P 1'
#
loop_
_entity.id
_entity.type
_entity.pdbx_description
1 polymer ?
#
loop_
_entity_poly.entity_id
_entity_poly.type
_entity_poly.pdbx_seq_one_letter_code
_entity_poly.pdbx_strand_id
1 'polypeptide(L)'
;MPFLSVDTWSVPSVEVKKQFLYAATRRTSELLNIPPDKIQVLIRESAPENWSKAGAHVTDADFAAKTRLTDWNTSYDDGSSPIENMTIITIDVWNVYTQEQKDAWVRELTLLCGETFGTPADSTLILVRDMAPGNWGQTGVTGASAKFLADSRRLHVDFSVKM
;
A
#
# COMPACT_ATOMS: atom_id res chain seq x y z
N MET A 1 -2.42 7.01 -12.07
CA MET A 1 -1.39 7.52 -11.15
C MET A 1 -1.61 6.84 -9.81
N PRO A 2 -0.66 6.02 -9.34
CA PRO A 2 -0.79 5.31 -8.06
C PRO A 2 -0.36 6.12 -6.84
N PHE A 3 -1.13 6.01 -5.76
CA PHE A 3 -0.72 6.35 -4.41
C PHE A 3 -0.87 5.09 -3.54
N LEU A 4 0.24 4.64 -2.96
CA LEU A 4 0.30 3.46 -2.10
C LEU A 4 0.50 3.93 -0.66
N SER A 5 -0.48 3.69 0.20
CA SER A 5 -0.33 3.76 1.65
C SER A 5 0.01 2.38 2.18
N VAL A 6 1.10 2.27 2.91
CA VAL A 6 1.60 1.02 3.48
C VAL A 6 1.56 1.14 4.99
N ASP A 7 0.58 0.49 5.59
CA ASP A 7 0.39 0.44 7.03
C ASP A 7 1.00 -0.88 7.55
N THR A 8 1.91 -0.78 8.52
CA THR A 8 2.59 -1.92 9.16
C THR A 8 2.90 -1.57 10.63
N TRP A 9 3.24 -2.54 11.49
CA TRP A 9 3.54 -2.23 12.89
C TRP A 9 4.99 -1.88 13.20
N SER A 10 5.93 -2.32 12.37
CA SER A 10 7.34 -1.97 12.53
C SER A 10 8.11 -2.24 11.24
N VAL A 11 8.99 -1.32 10.87
CA VAL A 11 10.02 -1.56 9.86
C VAL A 11 11.40 -1.52 10.53
N PRO A 12 12.27 -2.53 10.32
CA PRO A 12 13.50 -2.68 11.10
C PRO A 12 14.47 -1.49 11.06
N SER A 13 14.50 -0.73 9.97
CA SER A 13 15.39 0.43 9.85
C SER A 13 14.95 1.40 8.74
N VAL A 14 15.54 2.60 8.77
CA VAL A 14 15.41 3.60 7.68
C VAL A 14 15.91 3.05 6.34
N GLU A 15 16.95 2.21 6.35
CA GLU A 15 17.49 1.63 5.12
C GLU A 15 16.51 0.65 4.48
N VAL A 16 15.87 -0.20 5.29
CA VAL A 16 14.79 -1.10 4.82
C VAL A 16 13.61 -0.30 4.27
N LYS A 17 13.23 0.83 4.90
CA LYS A 17 12.20 1.73 4.36
C LYS A 17 12.59 2.26 2.97
N LYS A 18 13.83 2.73 2.80
CA LYS A 18 14.31 3.23 1.50
C LYS A 18 14.28 2.15 0.43
N GLN A 19 14.72 0.94 0.75
CA GLN A 19 14.69 -0.20 -0.14
C GLN A 19 13.26 -0.54 -0.57
N PHE A 20 12.33 -0.60 0.38
CA PHE A 20 10.92 -0.82 0.09
C PHE A 20 10.36 0.27 -0.83
N LEU A 21 10.53 1.55 -0.49
CA LEU A 21 10.00 2.69 -1.26
C LEU A 21 10.52 2.67 -2.70
N TYR A 22 11.81 2.41 -2.88
CA TYR A 22 12.43 2.29 -4.20
C TYR A 22 11.86 1.09 -4.97
N ALA A 23 11.84 -0.09 -4.36
CA ALA A 23 11.39 -1.32 -5.02
C ALA A 23 9.89 -1.28 -5.38
N ALA A 24 9.03 -0.77 -4.49
CA ALA A 24 7.61 -0.59 -4.74
C ALA A 24 7.36 0.35 -5.93
N THR A 25 8.11 1.46 -5.99
CA THR A 25 8.05 2.40 -7.11
C THR A 25 8.50 1.75 -8.41
N ARG A 26 9.66 1.06 -8.40
CA ARG A 26 10.24 0.42 -9.59
C ARG A 26 9.32 -0.68 -10.12
N ARG A 27 8.90 -1.64 -9.29
CA ARG A 27 8.03 -2.76 -9.70
C ARG A 27 6.70 -2.26 -10.23
N THR A 28 6.10 -1.26 -9.58
CA THR A 28 4.85 -0.63 -10.05
C THR A 28 5.04 0.07 -11.41
N SER A 29 6.14 0.79 -11.59
CA SER A 29 6.48 1.47 -12.85
C SER A 29 6.65 0.48 -14.00
N GLU A 30 7.44 -0.58 -13.77
CA GLU A 30 7.72 -1.63 -14.75
C GLU A 30 6.45 -2.41 -15.11
N LEU A 31 5.68 -2.83 -14.12
CA LEU A 31 4.47 -3.63 -14.31
C LEU A 31 3.37 -2.87 -15.07
N LEU A 32 3.13 -1.62 -14.69
CA LEU A 32 2.02 -0.82 -15.22
C LEU A 32 2.44 0.09 -16.38
N ASN A 33 3.72 0.06 -16.76
CA ASN A 33 4.32 0.94 -17.76
C ASN A 33 3.99 2.43 -17.52
N ILE A 34 4.22 2.88 -16.28
CA ILE A 34 3.99 4.26 -15.88
C ILE A 34 5.28 4.95 -15.46
N PRO A 35 5.45 6.26 -15.75
CA PRO A 35 6.60 7.01 -15.26
C PRO A 35 6.72 6.99 -13.72
N PRO A 36 7.93 6.79 -13.16
CA PRO A 36 8.14 6.78 -11.71
C PRO A 36 7.69 8.07 -11.00
N ASP A 37 7.79 9.22 -11.66
CA ASP A 37 7.38 10.53 -11.10
C ASP A 37 5.86 10.65 -10.85
N LYS A 38 5.08 9.65 -11.26
CA LYS A 38 3.62 9.56 -11.06
C LYS A 38 3.21 8.58 -9.96
N ILE A 39 4.17 7.94 -9.30
CA ILE A 39 3.93 6.98 -8.22
C ILE A 39 4.32 7.65 -6.91
N GLN A 40 3.44 7.53 -5.92
CA GLN A 40 3.72 7.95 -4.56
C GLN A 40 3.55 6.77 -3.62
N VAL A 41 4.50 6.59 -2.71
CA VAL A 41 4.47 5.52 -1.71
C VAL A 41 4.71 6.15 -0.34
N LEU A 42 3.84 5.83 0.62
CA LEU A 42 3.90 6.31 1.99
C LEU A 42 3.88 5.12 2.95
N ILE A 43 4.85 5.04 3.84
CA ILE A 43 4.87 4.05 4.93
C ILE A 43 4.31 4.72 6.21
N ARG A 44 3.40 4.04 6.88
CA ARG A 44 2.83 4.39 8.18
C ARG A 44 3.07 3.25 9.14
N GLU A 45 3.74 3.56 10.25
CA GLU A 45 3.95 2.62 11.34
C GLU A 45 2.95 2.90 12.46
N SER A 46 2.25 1.86 12.92
CA SER A 46 1.35 1.95 14.07
C SER A 46 1.77 0.92 15.11
N ALA A 47 1.82 1.32 16.38
CA ALA A 47 2.29 0.42 17.43
C ALA A 47 1.50 -0.91 17.46
N PRO A 48 2.13 -2.07 17.76
CA PRO A 48 1.50 -3.40 17.67
C PRO A 48 0.16 -3.53 18.40
N GLU A 49 -0.06 -2.75 19.47
CA GLU A 49 -1.31 -2.69 20.22
C GLU A 49 -2.51 -2.10 19.47
N ASN A 50 -2.28 -1.54 18.28
CA ASN A 50 -3.35 -1.06 17.41
C ASN A 50 -3.78 -2.11 16.38
N TRP A 51 -3.22 -3.31 16.43
CA TRP A 51 -3.41 -4.34 15.43
C TRP A 51 -4.14 -5.57 16.00
N SER A 52 -5.08 -6.07 15.20
CA SER A 52 -5.76 -7.33 15.47
C SER A 52 -6.13 -8.04 14.17
N LYS A 53 -6.26 -9.37 14.23
CA LYS A 53 -6.79 -10.19 13.12
C LYS A 53 -7.60 -11.34 13.71
N ALA A 54 -8.77 -11.60 13.13
CA ALA A 54 -9.74 -12.58 13.65
C ALA A 54 -10.08 -12.40 15.16
N GLY A 55 -10.04 -11.16 15.66
CA GLY A 55 -10.28 -10.84 17.08
C GLY A 55 -9.11 -11.13 18.02
N ALA A 56 -7.98 -11.66 17.51
CA ALA A 56 -6.74 -11.83 18.26
C ALA A 56 -5.92 -10.54 18.24
N HIS A 57 -5.32 -10.20 19.37
CA HIS A 57 -4.47 -9.02 19.50
C HIS A 57 -2.99 -9.40 19.30
N VAL A 58 -2.18 -8.57 18.64
CA VAL A 58 -0.78 -8.93 18.30
C VAL A 58 0.07 -9.32 19.50
N THR A 59 -0.22 -8.75 20.67
CA THR A 59 0.50 -9.07 21.92
C THR A 59 0.04 -10.36 22.59
N ASP A 60 -0.95 -11.07 22.04
CA ASP A 60 -1.39 -12.36 22.55
C ASP A 60 -0.29 -13.41 22.28
N ALA A 61 0.06 -14.20 23.30
CA ALA A 61 1.10 -15.23 23.17
C ALA A 61 0.78 -16.30 22.11
N ASP A 62 -0.50 -16.49 21.81
CA ASP A 62 -1.06 -17.40 20.82
C ASP A 62 -1.62 -16.68 19.59
N PHE A 63 -1.20 -15.43 19.34
CA PHE A 63 -1.67 -14.61 18.22
C PHE A 63 -1.64 -15.36 16.88
N ALA A 64 -0.50 -15.98 16.53
CA ALA A 64 -0.36 -16.71 15.27
C ALA A 64 -1.48 -17.75 15.05
N ALA A 65 -1.82 -18.54 16.08
CA ALA A 65 -2.88 -19.54 15.99
C ALA A 65 -4.28 -18.91 15.94
N LYS A 66 -4.54 -17.89 16.77
CA LYS A 66 -5.85 -17.23 16.84
C LYS A 66 -6.21 -16.41 15.60
N THR A 67 -5.22 -15.89 14.88
CA THR A 67 -5.49 -15.11 13.65
C THR A 67 -5.95 -15.95 12.46
N ARG A 68 -5.86 -17.28 12.55
CA ARG A 68 -6.21 -18.21 11.48
C ARG A 68 -7.49 -18.99 11.75
N LEU A 69 -8.30 -18.57 12.72
CA LEU A 69 -9.60 -19.20 13.01
C LEU A 69 -10.53 -19.20 11.77
N THR A 70 -11.12 -20.36 11.46
CA THR A 70 -12.11 -20.58 10.38
C THR A 70 -13.54 -20.37 10.87
N ASP A 71 -13.77 -20.73 12.14
CA ASP A 71 -14.89 -20.34 12.96
C ASP A 71 -14.39 -20.16 14.41
N TRP A 72 -15.28 -19.85 15.35
CA TRP A 72 -14.87 -19.69 16.76
C TRP A 72 -14.34 -20.98 17.43
N ASN A 73 -14.41 -22.14 16.74
CA ASN A 73 -14.08 -23.48 17.23
C ASN A 73 -13.03 -24.23 16.36
N THR A 74 -12.68 -23.77 15.17
CA THR A 74 -11.82 -24.43 14.18
C THR A 74 -10.86 -23.42 13.55
N SER A 75 -9.67 -23.87 13.13
CA SER A 75 -8.58 -23.01 12.64
C SER A 75 -8.00 -23.52 11.31
N TYR A 76 -7.63 -22.58 10.43
CA TYR A 76 -6.77 -22.76 9.26
C TYR A 76 -5.29 -22.79 9.65
N ASP A 77 -4.95 -22.60 10.92
CA ASP A 77 -3.57 -22.71 11.38
C ASP A 77 -3.06 -24.14 11.16
N ASP A 78 -2.16 -24.29 10.20
CA ASP A 78 -1.43 -25.53 9.93
C ASP A 78 -0.11 -25.60 10.74
N GLY A 79 0.08 -24.66 11.67
CA GLY A 79 1.31 -24.51 12.45
C GLY A 79 2.45 -23.84 11.68
N SER A 80 2.18 -23.29 10.49
CA SER A 80 3.19 -22.60 9.70
C SER A 80 3.39 -21.16 10.17
N SER A 81 4.52 -21.00 10.86
CA SER A 81 5.27 -19.76 11.08
C SER A 81 4.67 -18.72 12.06
N PRO A 82 5.53 -18.12 12.90
CA PRO A 82 5.14 -16.96 13.69
C PRO A 82 4.73 -15.81 12.76
N ILE A 83 3.73 -15.02 13.18
CA ILE A 83 3.42 -13.76 12.50
C ILE A 83 4.40 -12.72 13.04
N GLU A 84 5.50 -12.54 12.32
CA GLU A 84 6.53 -11.55 12.67
C GLU A 84 6.10 -10.13 12.26
N ASN A 85 5.25 -10.03 11.23
CA ASN A 85 4.72 -8.77 10.75
C ASN A 85 3.35 -8.90 10.07
N MET A 86 2.59 -7.80 10.05
CA MET A 86 1.42 -7.62 9.18
C MET A 86 1.59 -6.36 8.36
N THR A 87 1.10 -6.40 7.12
CA THR A 87 1.12 -5.25 6.21
C THR A 87 -0.23 -5.10 5.53
N ILE A 88 -0.75 -3.88 5.53
CA ILE A 88 -1.89 -3.47 4.72
C ILE A 88 -1.39 -2.44 3.71
N ILE A 89 -1.56 -2.71 2.42
CA ILE A 89 -1.32 -1.73 1.37
C ILE A 89 -2.65 -1.29 0.80
N THR A 90 -2.95 -0.01 0.92
CA THR A 90 -4.07 0.61 0.22
C THR A 90 -3.56 1.37 -0.98
N ILE A 91 -4.13 1.08 -2.15
CA ILE A 91 -3.73 1.64 -3.44
C ILE A 91 -4.87 2.50 -3.96
N ASP A 92 -4.68 3.81 -3.96
CA ASP A 92 -5.54 4.74 -4.69
C ASP A 92 -5.02 4.91 -6.10
N VAL A 93 -5.89 4.67 -7.08
CA VAL A 93 -5.48 4.66 -8.47
C VAL A 93 -6.63 5.05 -9.40
N TRP A 94 -6.29 5.60 -10.57
CA TRP A 94 -7.30 5.84 -11.60
C TRP A 94 -7.86 4.51 -12.12
N ASN A 95 -9.16 4.48 -12.39
CA ASN A 95 -9.86 3.31 -12.92
C ASN A 95 -9.51 3.04 -14.41
N VAL A 96 -8.31 2.53 -14.67
CA VAL A 96 -7.80 2.30 -16.03
C VAL A 96 -7.06 0.97 -16.20
N TYR A 97 -6.92 0.19 -15.12
CA TYR A 97 -6.16 -1.06 -15.12
C TYR A 97 -7.07 -2.30 -15.19
N THR A 98 -6.67 -3.30 -15.97
CA THR A 98 -7.41 -4.56 -16.09
C THR A 98 -7.30 -5.40 -14.81
N GLN A 99 -8.16 -6.40 -14.68
CA GLN A 99 -8.06 -7.33 -13.55
C GLN A 99 -6.73 -8.07 -13.56
N GLU A 100 -6.22 -8.51 -14.72
CA GLU A 100 -4.93 -9.21 -14.79
C GLU A 100 -3.78 -8.31 -14.32
N GLN A 101 -3.82 -7.02 -14.65
CA GLN A 101 -2.83 -6.05 -14.15
C GLN A 101 -2.93 -5.89 -12.64
N LYS A 102 -4.14 -5.81 -12.08
CA LYS A 102 -4.35 -5.71 -10.63
C LYS A 102 -3.87 -6.96 -9.91
N ASP A 103 -4.16 -8.15 -10.43
CA ASP A 103 -3.71 -9.42 -9.86
C ASP A 103 -2.19 -9.54 -9.85
N ALA A 104 -1.54 -9.19 -10.97
CA ALA A 104 -0.08 -9.13 -11.04
C ALA A 104 0.50 -8.12 -10.05
N TRP A 105 -0.17 -6.97 -9.86
CA TRP A 105 0.30 -5.93 -8.95
C TRP A 105 0.18 -6.33 -7.49
N VAL A 106 -0.95 -6.94 -7.11
CA VAL A 106 -1.17 -7.53 -5.79
C VAL A 106 -0.10 -8.59 -5.49
N ARG A 107 0.19 -9.46 -6.46
CA ARG A 107 1.24 -10.47 -6.33
C ARG A 107 2.62 -9.86 -6.10
N GLU A 108 3.04 -8.91 -6.93
CA GLU A 108 4.36 -8.26 -6.81
C GLU A 108 4.54 -7.53 -5.49
N LEU A 109 3.52 -6.82 -5.02
CA LEU A 109 3.57 -6.13 -3.74
C LEU A 109 3.56 -7.10 -2.55
N THR A 110 2.83 -8.20 -2.65
CA THR A 110 2.84 -9.26 -1.61
C THR A 110 4.23 -9.87 -1.47
N LEU A 111 4.88 -10.21 -2.59
CA LEU A 111 6.26 -10.71 -2.59
C LEU A 111 7.22 -9.69 -1.99
N LEU A 112 7.09 -8.41 -2.36
CA LEU A 112 7.93 -7.35 -1.81
C LEU A 112 7.79 -7.19 -0.28
N CYS A 113 6.58 -7.34 0.26
CA CYS A 113 6.35 -7.29 1.71
C CYS A 113 7.05 -8.45 2.44
N GLY A 114 7.00 -9.65 1.87
CA GLY A 114 7.73 -10.80 2.39
C GLY A 114 9.24 -10.59 2.35
N GLU A 115 9.77 -10.14 1.21
CA GLU A 115 11.21 -9.89 1.02
C GLU A 115 11.76 -8.79 1.92
N THR A 116 10.99 -7.72 2.15
CA THR A 116 11.51 -6.51 2.79
C THR A 116 11.16 -6.42 4.27
N PHE A 117 9.95 -6.84 4.65
CA PHE A 117 9.42 -6.71 6.00
C PHE A 117 9.28 -8.05 6.73
N GLY A 118 9.58 -9.17 6.07
CA GLY A 118 9.32 -10.50 6.61
C GLY A 118 7.82 -10.79 6.80
N THR A 119 6.93 -10.03 6.14
CA THR A 119 5.49 -10.22 6.30
C THR A 119 5.05 -11.50 5.60
N PRO A 120 4.44 -12.48 6.31
CA PRO A 120 3.87 -13.65 5.67
C PRO A 120 2.81 -13.28 4.62
N ALA A 121 2.69 -14.07 3.55
CA ALA A 121 1.77 -13.77 2.45
C ALA A 121 0.30 -13.71 2.92
N ASP A 122 -0.11 -14.59 3.83
CA ASP A 122 -1.44 -14.62 4.45
C ASP A 122 -1.70 -13.46 5.44
N SER A 123 -0.65 -12.69 5.74
CA SER A 123 -0.63 -11.54 6.64
C SER A 123 -0.39 -10.21 5.89
N THR A 124 -0.43 -10.27 4.55
CA THR A 124 -0.39 -9.11 3.66
C THR A 124 -1.75 -8.89 3.02
N LEU A 125 -2.39 -7.75 3.31
CA LEU A 125 -3.65 -7.33 2.69
C LEU A 125 -3.38 -6.21 1.69
N ILE A 126 -3.81 -6.39 0.44
CA ILE A 126 -3.73 -5.33 -0.59
C ILE A 126 -5.15 -4.91 -0.99
N LEU A 127 -5.45 -3.62 -0.91
CA LEU A 127 -6.73 -3.02 -1.28
C LEU A 127 -6.54 -2.08 -2.47
N VAL A 128 -7.07 -2.43 -3.64
CA VAL A 128 -7.05 -1.57 -4.83
C VAL A 128 -8.34 -0.77 -4.91
N ARG A 129 -8.23 0.56 -4.87
CA ARG A 129 -9.35 1.50 -4.93
C ARG A 129 -9.31 2.26 -6.24
N ASP A 130 -10.18 1.86 -7.16
CA ASP A 130 -10.38 2.54 -8.43
C ASP A 130 -11.13 3.85 -8.24
N MET A 131 -10.54 4.93 -8.72
CA MET A 131 -11.08 6.28 -8.63
C MET A 131 -11.29 6.88 -10.02
N ALA A 132 -12.37 7.63 -10.19
CA ALA A 132 -12.52 8.49 -11.36
C ALA A 132 -11.40 9.56 -11.35
N PRO A 133 -10.78 9.91 -12.50
CA PRO A 133 -9.72 10.92 -12.55
C PRO A 133 -10.12 12.28 -11.95
N GLY A 134 -11.40 12.64 -12.01
CA GLY A 134 -11.93 13.86 -11.37
C GLY A 134 -11.82 13.90 -9.85
N ASN A 135 -11.66 12.75 -9.19
CA ASN A 135 -11.45 12.64 -7.75
C ASN A 135 -9.96 12.70 -7.37
N TRP A 136 -9.07 12.88 -8.35
CA TRP A 136 -7.63 12.98 -8.15
C TRP A 136 -7.15 14.39 -8.46
N GLY A 137 -6.82 15.15 -7.41
CA GLY A 137 -6.33 16.52 -7.51
C GLY A 137 -4.83 16.63 -7.29
N GLN A 138 -4.14 17.42 -8.11
CA GLN A 138 -2.74 17.79 -7.89
C GLN A 138 -2.52 19.21 -8.43
N THR A 139 -1.87 20.08 -7.65
CA THR A 139 -1.53 21.44 -8.09
C THR A 139 -2.77 22.26 -8.50
N GLY A 140 -3.88 22.08 -7.79
CA GLY A 140 -5.13 22.79 -8.05
C GLY A 140 -5.94 22.34 -9.28
N VAL A 141 -5.49 21.29 -10.00
CA VAL A 141 -6.24 20.70 -11.12
C VAL A 141 -6.59 19.24 -10.83
N THR A 142 -7.72 18.76 -11.36
CA THR A 142 -8.10 17.35 -11.26
C THR A 142 -7.82 16.60 -12.55
N GLY A 143 -7.71 15.27 -12.44
CA GLY A 143 -7.52 14.38 -13.60
C GLY A 143 -8.64 14.43 -14.65
N ALA A 144 -9.76 15.10 -14.36
CA ALA A 144 -10.79 15.39 -15.36
C ALA A 144 -10.37 16.48 -16.37
N SER A 145 -9.34 17.26 -16.08
CA SER A 145 -8.81 18.26 -17.01
C SER A 145 -8.04 17.60 -18.15
N ALA A 146 -8.38 17.95 -19.40
CA ALA A 146 -7.62 17.53 -20.59
C ALA A 146 -6.15 18.03 -20.56
N LYS A 147 -5.86 19.06 -19.75
CA LYS A 147 -4.51 19.64 -19.56
C LYS A 147 -3.82 19.14 -18.29
N PHE A 148 -4.39 18.15 -17.59
CA PHE A 148 -3.88 17.69 -16.29
C PHE A 148 -2.37 17.42 -16.30
N LEU A 149 -1.83 16.76 -17.33
CA LEU A 149 -0.39 16.47 -17.40
C LEU A 149 0.52 17.71 -17.39
N ALA A 150 0.05 18.83 -17.95
CA ALA A 150 0.78 20.09 -18.00
C ALA A 150 0.56 20.90 -16.71
N ASP A 151 -0.69 21.03 -16.28
CA ASP A 151 -1.07 21.91 -15.18
C ASP A 151 -0.82 21.28 -13.81
N SER A 152 -0.78 19.94 -13.70
CA SER A 152 -0.47 19.26 -12.43
C SER A 152 0.96 19.50 -11.94
N ARG A 153 1.80 20.22 -12.69
CA ARG A 153 3.23 20.46 -12.39
C ARG A 153 3.53 21.91 -11.99
N ARG A 154 2.61 22.86 -12.23
CA ARG A 154 2.82 24.29 -11.94
C ARG A 154 1.53 24.94 -11.46
N LEU A 155 1.55 25.56 -10.28
CA LEU A 155 0.48 26.47 -9.87
C LEU A 155 0.58 27.72 -10.74
N HIS A 156 -0.40 27.96 -11.61
CA HIS A 156 -0.52 29.23 -12.34
C HIS A 156 -1.15 30.30 -11.44
N VAL A 157 -0.57 30.50 -10.25
CA VAL A 157 -1.04 31.47 -9.28
C VAL A 157 0.06 32.51 -9.10
N ASP A 158 -0.27 33.76 -9.40
CA ASP A 158 0.58 34.89 -9.08
C ASP A 158 0.39 35.23 -7.58
N PHE A 159 1.39 34.91 -6.76
CA PHE A 159 1.37 35.19 -5.32
C PHE A 159 1.53 36.68 -4.99
N SER A 160 1.46 37.57 -5.98
CA SER A 160 1.62 39.02 -5.80
C SER A 160 0.37 39.75 -5.27
N VAL A 161 -0.71 39.05 -4.93
CA VAL A 161 -1.76 39.63 -4.07
C VAL A 161 -1.27 39.62 -2.62
N LYS A 162 -0.50 40.65 -2.28
CA LYS A 162 -0.07 41.00 -0.92
C LYS A 162 -1.29 41.14 0.00
N MET A 163 -1.17 40.60 1.22
CA MET A 163 -1.95 41.05 2.39
C MET A 163 -1.69 42.53 2.66
#